data_AF-A0A9D6XM65-F1
#
_entry.id   AF-A0A9D6XM65-F1
#
_cell.length_a   1.000
_cell.length_b   1.000
_cell.length_c   1.000
_cell.angle_alpha   90.00
_cell.angle_beta   90.00
_cell.angle_gamma   90.00
#
_symmetry.space_group_name_H-M   'P 1'
#
loop_
_entity.id
_entity.type
_entity.pdbx_description
1 polymer ?
#
loop_
_entity_poly.entity_id
_entity_poly.type
_entity_poly.pdbx_seq_one_letter_code
_entity_poly.pdbx_strand_id
1 'polypeptide(L)'
;MNSKNQLTATDSAEVVVPCIELDPTLAFFTSELGFRIEMITPADNPNTAIISGYGLRLCLRVGGSGKDVSLRLRSATRSPQLLQAPNGTQIEIISATSQVVLPPLQEALVISE
;
A
#
# COMPACT_ATOMS: atom_id res chain seq x y z
N MET A 1 -28.15 17.66 -5.60
CA MET A 1 -28.14 16.26 -5.11
C MET A 1 -26.78 15.65 -5.45
N ASN A 2 -26.13 15.03 -4.45
CA ASN A 2 -24.72 14.60 -4.35
C ASN A 2 -23.97 14.18 -5.64
N SER A 3 -23.04 15.02 -6.10
CA SER A 3 -22.02 14.67 -7.11
C SER A 3 -20.61 14.45 -6.53
N LYS A 4 -20.46 14.25 -5.22
CA LYS A 4 -19.15 14.30 -4.53
C LYS A 4 -18.41 12.98 -4.31
N ASN A 5 -18.91 11.85 -4.84
CA ASN A 5 -18.29 10.53 -4.62
C ASN A 5 -18.11 9.72 -5.92
N GLN A 6 -17.69 10.37 -7.01
CA GLN A 6 -17.22 9.59 -8.16
C GLN A 6 -15.85 9.00 -7.82
N LEU A 7 -15.83 7.68 -7.58
CA LEU A 7 -14.61 6.89 -7.61
C LEU A 7 -14.08 6.95 -9.04
N THR A 8 -12.91 7.55 -9.21
CA THR A 8 -12.17 7.58 -10.46
C THR A 8 -11.37 6.29 -10.60
N ALA A 9 -10.99 5.92 -11.83
CA ALA A 9 -10.22 4.70 -12.11
C ALA A 9 -8.84 4.65 -11.41
N THR A 10 -8.39 5.78 -10.84
CA THR A 10 -7.11 5.92 -10.12
C THR A 10 -7.27 5.81 -8.60
N ASP A 11 -8.51 5.76 -8.09
CA ASP A 11 -8.76 5.56 -6.66
C ASP A 11 -8.60 4.09 -6.29
N SER A 12 -7.71 3.78 -5.35
CA SER A 12 -7.46 2.41 -4.88
C SER A 12 -7.56 2.33 -3.37
N ALA A 13 -8.15 1.26 -2.85
CA ALA A 13 -8.21 0.99 -1.42
C ALA A 13 -7.29 -0.17 -1.05
N GLU A 14 -6.66 -0.07 0.12
CA GLU A 14 -5.84 -1.11 0.71
C GLU A 14 -6.13 -1.20 2.20
N VAL A 15 -6.10 -2.39 2.76
CA VAL A 15 -6.19 -2.58 4.21
C VAL A 15 -4.78 -2.71 4.76
N VAL A 16 -4.37 -1.78 5.60
CA VAL A 16 -3.07 -1.81 6.28
C VAL A 16 -3.20 -2.67 7.53
N VAL A 17 -2.50 -3.80 7.53
CA VAL A 17 -2.46 -4.74 8.64
C VAL A 17 -1.11 -4.62 9.33
N PRO A 18 -1.05 -4.11 10.57
CA PRO A 18 0.18 -4.08 11.33
C PRO A 18 0.60 -5.51 11.70
N CYS A 19 1.88 -5.80 11.60
CA CYS A 19 2.47 -7.06 12.04
C CYS A 19 3.74 -6.79 12.86
N ILE A 20 4.10 -7.77 13.69
CA ILE A 20 5.35 -7.75 14.48
C ILE A 20 6.50 -8.21 13.60
N GLU A 21 6.30 -9.33 12.88
CA GLU A 21 7.29 -9.93 11.99
C GLU A 21 6.65 -10.10 10.60
N LEU A 22 7.33 -9.61 9.55
CA LEU A 22 6.79 -9.64 8.19
C LEU A 22 6.81 -11.04 7.61
N ASP A 23 7.93 -11.76 7.70
CA ASP A 23 8.11 -13.09 7.10
C ASP A 23 7.07 -14.13 7.52
N PRO A 24 6.81 -14.39 8.82
CA PRO A 24 5.81 -15.38 9.22
C PRO A 24 4.40 -14.94 8.83
N THR A 25 4.11 -13.64 8.91
CA THR A 25 2.82 -13.08 8.49
C THR A 25 2.63 -13.26 6.99
N LEU A 26 3.64 -12.93 6.19
CA LEU A 26 3.62 -13.05 4.74
C LEU A 26 3.48 -14.52 4.30
N ALA A 27 4.19 -15.44 4.96
CA ALA A 27 4.08 -16.87 4.72
C ALA A 27 2.67 -17.38 4.99
N PHE A 28 2.03 -16.97 6.09
CA PHE A 28 0.63 -17.29 6.39
C PHE A 28 -0.31 -16.83 5.27
N PHE A 29 -0.21 -15.56 4.85
CA PHE A 29 -1.09 -15.03 3.80
C PHE A 29 -0.85 -15.67 2.43
N THR A 30 0.42 -15.94 2.07
CA THR A 30 0.76 -16.46 0.74
C THR A 30 0.63 -17.98 0.64
N SER A 31 1.06 -18.71 1.66
CA SER A 31 1.12 -20.18 1.65
C SER A 31 -0.16 -20.82 2.17
N GLU A 32 -0.75 -20.30 3.25
CA GLU A 32 -1.97 -20.89 3.82
C GLU A 32 -3.24 -20.33 3.18
N LEU A 33 -3.28 -19.01 2.97
CA LEU A 33 -4.46 -18.33 2.42
C LEU A 33 -4.41 -18.17 0.89
N GLY A 34 -3.25 -18.35 0.24
CA GLY A 34 -3.12 -18.26 -1.22
C GLY A 34 -3.13 -16.84 -1.78
N PHE A 35 -2.80 -15.83 -0.98
CA PHE A 35 -2.59 -14.47 -1.47
C PHE A 35 -1.35 -14.40 -2.36
N ARG A 36 -1.35 -13.44 -3.28
CA ARG A 36 -0.23 -13.14 -4.17
C ARG A 36 0.51 -11.91 -3.67
N ILE A 37 1.83 -11.94 -3.80
CA ILE A 37 2.68 -10.79 -3.49
C ILE A 37 2.66 -9.87 -4.70
N GLU A 38 2.23 -8.62 -4.47
CA GLU A 38 2.27 -7.56 -5.49
C GLU A 38 3.57 -6.75 -5.39
N MET A 39 4.00 -6.44 -4.16
CA MET A 39 5.16 -5.59 -3.93
C MET A 39 5.74 -5.84 -2.53
N ILE A 40 7.06 -5.79 -2.39
CA ILE A 40 7.74 -5.83 -1.09
C ILE A 40 8.76 -4.69 -1.06
N THR A 41 8.80 -3.93 0.04
CA THR A 41 9.72 -2.80 0.21
C THR A 41 10.23 -2.65 1.66
N PRO A 42 11.44 -2.09 1.83
CA PRO A 42 12.54 -2.06 0.85
C PRO A 42 13.04 -3.49 0.54
N ALA A 43 13.75 -3.69 -0.57
CA ALA A 43 14.18 -5.04 -0.98
C ALA A 43 15.21 -5.65 -0.01
N ASP A 44 16.10 -4.85 0.57
CA ASP A 44 17.19 -5.33 1.42
C ASP A 44 16.75 -5.67 2.85
N ASN A 45 15.73 -4.97 3.37
CA ASN A 45 15.20 -5.17 4.70
C ASN A 45 13.67 -5.00 4.67
N PRO A 46 12.94 -6.00 4.15
CA PRO A 46 11.53 -5.86 3.86
C PRO A 46 10.75 -5.62 5.16
N ASN A 47 10.08 -4.47 5.21
CA ASN A 47 9.24 -4.08 6.34
C ASN A 47 7.79 -3.80 5.93
N THR A 48 7.53 -3.79 4.62
CA THR A 48 6.22 -3.57 4.05
C THR A 48 6.02 -4.56 2.90
N ALA A 49 4.88 -5.27 2.89
CA ALA A 49 4.48 -6.12 1.78
C ALA A 49 3.04 -5.81 1.37
N ILE A 50 2.83 -5.59 0.09
CA ILE A 50 1.51 -5.49 -0.51
C ILE A 50 1.17 -6.85 -1.10
N ILE A 51 0.03 -7.39 -0.68
CA ILE A 51 -0.50 -8.66 -1.15
C ILE A 51 -1.92 -8.46 -1.70
N SER A 52 -2.29 -9.27 -2.69
CA SER A 52 -3.62 -9.27 -3.31
C SER A 52 -4.22 -10.68 -3.30
N GLY A 53 -5.52 -10.77 -3.06
CA GLY A 53 -6.22 -12.04 -3.01
C GLY A 53 -7.69 -11.84 -2.72
N TYR A 54 -8.55 -12.69 -3.28
CA TYR A 54 -10.01 -12.65 -3.04
C TYR A 54 -10.68 -11.29 -3.31
N GLY A 55 -10.10 -10.47 -4.20
CA GLY A 55 -10.60 -9.12 -4.49
C GLY A 55 -10.21 -8.05 -3.44
N LEU A 56 -9.34 -8.40 -2.48
CA LEU A 56 -8.79 -7.49 -1.48
C LEU A 56 -7.31 -7.21 -1.74
N ARG A 57 -6.89 -5.99 -1.41
CA ARG A 57 -5.49 -5.57 -1.37
C ARG A 57 -5.12 -5.27 0.07
N LEU A 58 -4.15 -6.00 0.60
CA LEU A 58 -3.66 -5.83 1.97
C LEU A 58 -2.22 -5.29 1.92
N CYS A 59 -1.90 -4.41 2.86
CA CYS A 59 -0.58 -3.86 3.09
C CYS A 59 -0.12 -4.30 4.47
N LEU A 60 0.73 -5.34 4.52
CA LEU A 60 1.38 -5.80 5.73
C LEU A 60 2.51 -4.83 6.07
N ARG A 61 2.50 -4.27 7.28
CA ARG A 61 3.53 -3.32 7.71
C ARG A 61 4.07 -3.68 9.09
N VAL A 62 5.40 -3.73 9.19
CA VAL A 62 6.11 -3.93 10.46
C VAL A 62 6.07 -2.65 11.29
N GLY A 63 5.84 -2.77 12.60
CA GLY A 63 5.94 -1.65 13.55
C GLY A 63 4.61 -1.06 14.03
N GLY A 64 3.50 -1.79 13.89
CA GLY A 64 2.24 -1.45 14.57
C GLY A 64 1.91 -2.44 15.69
N SER A 65 0.95 -2.09 16.57
CA SER A 65 0.57 -2.89 17.75
C SER A 65 -0.14 -4.23 17.42
N GLY A 66 -0.18 -4.64 16.15
CA GLY A 66 -0.87 -5.86 15.68
C GLY A 66 -2.40 -5.83 15.79
N LYS A 67 -2.97 -4.94 16.60
CA LYS A 67 -4.41 -4.87 16.92
C LYS A 67 -5.19 -3.88 16.07
N ASP A 68 -4.52 -2.88 15.51
CA ASP A 68 -5.18 -1.76 14.83
C ASP A 68 -5.05 -1.89 13.31
N VAL A 69 -5.99 -2.61 12.69
CA VAL A 69 -6.12 -2.62 11.23
C VAL A 69 -6.68 -1.27 10.78
N SER A 70 -6.03 -0.66 9.79
CA SER A 70 -6.46 0.62 9.21
C SER A 70 -6.77 0.50 7.73
N LEU A 71 -7.71 1.30 7.23
CA LEU A 71 -8.05 1.35 5.82
C LEU A 71 -7.32 2.52 5.16
N ARG A 72 -6.51 2.24 4.15
CA ARG A 72 -5.84 3.25 3.35
C ARG A 72 -6.57 3.45 2.04
N LEU A 73 -6.98 4.69 1.77
CA LEU A 73 -7.62 5.10 0.53
C LEU A 73 -6.67 6.00 -0.24
N ARG A 74 -6.21 5.54 -1.40
CA ARG A 74 -5.48 6.40 -2.34
C ARG A 74 -6.51 7.14 -3.18
N SER A 75 -6.47 8.47 -3.14
CA SER A 75 -7.37 9.29 -3.93
C SER A 75 -6.68 10.46 -4.61
N ALA A 76 -7.05 10.72 -5.86
CA ALA A 76 -6.56 11.88 -6.62
C ALA A 76 -7.38 13.14 -6.35
N THR A 77 -8.62 12.98 -5.88
CA THR A 77 -9.59 14.08 -5.72
C THR A 77 -9.74 14.54 -4.27
N ARG A 78 -9.39 13.68 -3.30
CA ARG A 78 -9.49 13.98 -1.87
C ARG A 78 -8.14 14.40 -1.30
N SER A 79 -8.15 15.41 -0.41
CA SER A 79 -6.97 15.81 0.35
C SER A 79 -6.58 14.71 1.36
N PRO A 80 -5.27 14.51 1.63
CA PRO A 80 -4.82 13.61 2.66
C PRO A 80 -5.41 13.97 4.02
N GLN A 81 -5.97 12.98 4.71
CA GLN A 81 -6.56 13.17 6.03
C GLN A 81 -6.69 11.84 6.77
N LEU A 82 -6.70 11.93 8.10
CA LEU A 82 -6.99 10.81 8.97
C LEU A 82 -8.42 10.91 9.49
N LEU A 83 -9.20 9.87 9.28
CA LEU A 83 -10.59 9.76 9.72
C LEU A 83 -10.75 8.57 10.65
N GLN A 84 -11.67 8.67 11.59
CA GLN A 84 -12.07 7.56 12.44
C GLN A 84 -13.52 7.20 12.13
N ALA A 85 -13.76 5.94 11.82
CA ALA A 85 -15.11 5.43 11.63
C ALA A 85 -15.82 5.26 13.00
N PRO A 86 -17.17 5.27 13.04
CA PRO A 86 -17.93 5.12 14.28
C PRO A 86 -17.67 3.80 15.04
N ASN A 87 -17.17 2.77 14.34
CA ASN A 87 -16.77 1.49 14.91
C ASN A 87 -15.32 1.48 15.45
N GLY A 88 -14.61 2.61 15.38
CA GLY A 88 -13.21 2.74 15.80
C GLY A 88 -12.16 2.49 14.72
N THR A 89 -12.55 2.05 13.50
CA THR A 89 -11.59 1.80 12.40
C THR A 89 -10.93 3.10 11.95
N GLN A 90 -9.61 3.10 11.87
CA GLN A 90 -8.83 4.22 11.37
C GLN A 90 -8.78 4.20 9.83
N ILE A 91 -9.13 5.30 9.19
CA ILE A 91 -9.12 5.48 7.74
C ILE A 91 -8.09 6.55 7.38
N GLU A 92 -7.08 6.19 6.61
CA GLU A 92 -6.04 7.08 6.10
C GLU A 92 -6.30 7.38 4.62
N ILE A 93 -6.59 8.63 4.28
CA ILE A 93 -6.66 9.07 2.89
C ILE A 93 -5.29 9.61 2.50
N ILE A 94 -4.72 9.08 1.41
CA ILE A 94 -3.45 9.54 0.85
C ILE A 94 -3.64 9.95 -0.60
N SER A 95 -2.80 10.88 -1.07
CA SER A 95 -2.83 11.30 -2.47
C SER A 95 -2.42 10.16 -3.40
N ALA A 96 -3.22 9.93 -4.45
CA ALA A 96 -2.83 9.07 -5.56
C ALA A 96 -1.80 9.82 -6.43
N THR A 97 -0.54 9.83 -6.01
CA THR A 97 0.54 10.46 -6.80
C THR A 97 0.79 9.62 -8.06
N SER A 98 0.19 10.02 -9.18
CA SER A 98 0.52 9.51 -10.51
C SER A 98 1.46 10.48 -11.20
N GLN A 99 2.76 10.44 -10.86
CA GLN A 99 3.84 10.94 -11.72
C GLN A 99 5.11 10.18 -11.32
N VAL A 100 5.34 9.01 -11.93
CA VAL A 100 6.69 8.46 -12.00
C VAL A 100 7.43 9.35 -13.00
N VAL A 101 8.11 10.38 -12.50
CA VAL A 101 9.03 11.17 -13.33
C VAL A 101 10.26 10.29 -13.52
N LEU A 102 10.36 9.65 -14.67
CA LEU A 102 11.59 8.96 -15.05
C LEU A 102 12.69 10.03 -15.14
N PRO A 103 13.80 9.94 -14.38
CA PRO A 103 14.93 10.83 -14.63
C PRO A 103 15.40 10.62 -16.07
N PRO A 104 15.83 11.68 -16.78
CA PRO A 104 16.33 11.53 -18.14
C PRO A 104 17.50 10.55 -18.15
N LEU A 105 17.48 9.62 -19.10
CA LEU A 105 18.54 8.63 -19.31
C LEU A 105 19.86 9.37 -19.56
N GLN A 106 20.79 9.31 -18.62
CA GLN A 106 22.16 9.77 -18.83
C GLN A 106 22.96 8.59 -19.39
N GLU A 107 23.06 8.52 -20.72
CA GLU A 107 24.00 7.61 -21.38
C GLU A 107 25.42 8.16 -21.22
N ALA A 108 26.24 7.52 -20.38
CA ALA A 108 27.65 7.79 -20.25
C ALA A 108 28.44 6.60 -20.81
N LEU A 109 29.14 6.79 -21.93
CA LEU A 109 30.07 5.80 -22.48
C LEU A 109 31.39 5.89 -21.70
N VAL A 110 31.66 4.89 -20.86
CA VAL A 110 32.96 4.74 -20.19
C VAL A 110 33.87 3.94 -21.12
N ILE A 111 34.87 4.61 -21.71
CA ILE A 111 35.97 3.95 -22.41
C ILE A 111 37.08 3.78 -21.37
N SER A 112 37.39 2.55 -21.01
CA SER A 112 38.58 2.23 -20.22
C SER A 112 39.76 2.11 -21.19
N GLU A 113 40.81 2.91 -20.97
CA GLU A 113 42.11 2.79 -21.66
C GLU A 113 42.95 1.64 -21.11
#